data_AF-A0A3D5K9M8-F1
#
_entry.id   AF-A0A3D5K9M8-F1
#
_cell.length_a   1.000
_cell.length_b   1.000
_cell.length_c   1.000
_cell.angle_alpha   90.00
_cell.angle_beta   90.00
_cell.angle_gamma   90.00
#
_symmetry.space_group_name_H-M   'P 1'
#
loop_
_entity.id
_entity.type
_entity.pdbx_description
1 polymer ?
#
loop_
_entity_poly.entity_id
_entity_poly.type
_entity_poly.pdbx_seq_one_letter_code
_entity_poly.pdbx_strand_id
1 'polypeptide(L)'
;MKKIIFAALWFLSFSLTAAAYNTYAPNSWDTVKKEAWDYQAVYDLCEKGCAPDYDRNFFNRGSLTRYELASVLKNILEAEKKGAAFTEEEKKKLIRLKKEYARELDALGYSDEKGKKEPVIEIEGDARVRWTKGEENDARIRTGAKWNIGNSTYIQGQGSINS
;
A
#
# COMPACT_ATOMS: atom_id res chain seq x y z
N MET A 1 32.25 -13.00 21.30
CA MET A 1 30.94 -13.39 20.72
C MET A 1 30.04 -12.18 20.41
N LYS A 2 30.58 -11.10 19.83
CA LYS A 2 29.85 -9.82 19.61
C LYS A 2 29.74 -9.44 18.12
N LYS A 3 30.43 -10.20 17.25
CA LYS A 3 30.47 -9.99 15.79
C LYS A 3 29.37 -10.72 15.02
N ILE A 4 28.65 -11.63 15.68
CA ILE A 4 27.61 -12.47 15.06
C ILE A 4 26.23 -11.77 15.11
N ILE A 5 26.03 -10.83 16.04
CA ILE A 5 24.77 -10.13 16.23
C ILE A 5 24.53 -9.07 15.15
N PHE A 6 25.60 -8.45 14.62
CA PHE A 6 25.49 -7.43 13.56
C PHE A 6 25.09 -7.98 12.18
N ALA A 7 25.32 -9.28 11.92
CA ALA A 7 24.93 -9.90 10.66
C ALA A 7 23.44 -10.28 10.62
N ALA A 8 22.80 -10.51 11.77
CA ALA A 8 21.38 -10.88 11.83
C ALA A 8 20.44 -9.69 11.53
N LEU A 9 20.90 -8.45 11.76
CA LEU A 9 20.09 -7.24 11.55
C LEU A 9 20.00 -6.80 10.08
N TRP A 10 20.96 -7.23 9.25
CA TRP A 10 20.94 -6.95 7.80
C TRP A 10 20.04 -7.88 7.00
N PHE A 11 19.66 -9.04 7.56
CA PHE A 11 18.72 -9.97 6.92
C PHE A 11 17.24 -9.65 7.20
N LEU A 12 16.94 -8.71 8.11
CA LEU A 12 15.55 -8.38 8.47
C LEU A 12 14.96 -7.19 7.68
N SER A 13 15.78 -6.48 6.90
CA SER A 13 15.35 -5.30 6.13
C SER A 13 14.80 -5.64 4.75
N PHE A 14 14.75 -6.91 4.38
CA PHE A 14 14.00 -7.37 3.21
C PHE A 14 12.54 -7.58 3.64
N SER A 15 11.88 -6.51 4.08
CA SER A 15 10.42 -6.48 4.20
C SER A 15 9.85 -6.60 2.79
N LEU A 16 9.65 -7.87 2.45
CA LEU A 16 8.89 -8.45 1.36
C LEU A 16 7.84 -7.51 0.76
N THR A 17 8.25 -6.55 -0.06
CA THR A 17 7.37 -5.91 -1.04
C THR A 17 7.45 -6.72 -2.32
N ALA A 18 7.34 -8.04 -2.18
CA ALA A 18 6.87 -8.86 -3.26
C ALA A 18 5.36 -8.59 -3.28
N ALA A 19 4.94 -7.56 -4.01
CA ALA A 19 3.63 -7.56 -4.61
C ALA A 19 3.50 -8.93 -5.26
N ALA A 20 2.70 -9.81 -4.63
CA ALA A 20 2.62 -11.21 -4.99
C ALA A 20 2.15 -11.28 -6.44
N TYR A 21 3.11 -11.38 -7.35
CA TYR A 21 2.86 -11.66 -8.75
C TYR A 21 2.41 -13.10 -8.78
N ASN A 22 1.13 -13.33 -8.45
CA ASN A 22 0.53 -14.63 -8.61
C ASN A 22 0.45 -14.86 -10.12
N THR A 23 1.38 -15.67 -10.62
CA THR A 23 1.46 -16.15 -12.01
C THR A 23 0.21 -16.96 -12.41
N TYR A 24 -0.59 -17.35 -11.41
CA TYR A 24 -1.89 -18.00 -11.54
C TYR A 24 -3.06 -17.08 -11.09
N ALA A 25 -2.86 -15.76 -11.04
CA ALA A 25 -3.98 -14.83 -10.92
C ALA A 25 -4.77 -14.88 -12.24
N PRO A 26 -6.10 -15.11 -12.19
CA PRO A 26 -6.93 -15.12 -13.38
C PRO A 26 -6.77 -13.80 -14.15
N ASN A 27 -6.87 -13.85 -15.48
CA ASN A 27 -6.74 -12.65 -16.29
C ASN A 27 -7.90 -11.69 -15.95
N SER A 28 -7.62 -10.40 -15.87
CA SER A 28 -8.63 -9.38 -15.51
C SER A 28 -9.78 -9.31 -16.52
N TRP A 29 -9.56 -9.77 -17.75
CA TRP A 29 -10.57 -9.87 -18.80
C TRP A 29 -11.32 -11.21 -18.81
N ASP A 30 -10.93 -12.17 -17.97
CA ASP A 30 -11.66 -13.43 -17.87
C ASP A 30 -13.01 -13.21 -17.22
N THR A 31 -14.03 -13.88 -17.76
CA THR A 31 -15.37 -13.89 -17.19
C THR A 31 -15.41 -14.65 -15.88
N VAL A 32 -16.04 -14.06 -14.87
CA VAL A 32 -16.31 -14.69 -13.58
C VAL A 32 -17.60 -15.50 -13.67
N LYS A 33 -17.56 -16.74 -13.16
CA LYS A 33 -18.74 -17.60 -13.09
C LYS A 33 -19.75 -17.02 -12.10
N LYS A 34 -21.04 -17.08 -12.42
CA LYS A 34 -22.09 -16.54 -11.54
C LYS A 34 -22.14 -17.29 -10.20
N GLU A 35 -21.78 -18.56 -10.19
CA GLU A 35 -21.75 -19.40 -9.00
C GLU A 35 -20.50 -19.17 -8.13
N ALA A 36 -19.54 -18.39 -8.62
CA ALA A 36 -18.33 -18.09 -7.87
C ALA A 36 -18.65 -17.21 -6.65
N TRP A 37 -17.92 -17.46 -5.57
CA TRP A 37 -18.18 -16.84 -4.28
C TRP A 37 -18.03 -15.30 -4.34
N ASP A 38 -17.08 -14.81 -5.13
CA ASP A 38 -16.76 -13.40 -5.30
C ASP A 38 -17.83 -12.67 -6.11
N TYR A 39 -18.33 -13.30 -7.17
CA TYR A 39 -19.48 -12.80 -7.93
C TYR A 39 -20.68 -12.62 -7.02
N GLN A 40 -21.04 -13.67 -6.27
CA GLN A 40 -22.18 -13.63 -5.34
C GLN A 40 -21.99 -12.58 -4.25
N ALA A 41 -20.79 -12.48 -3.68
CA ALA A 41 -20.52 -11.50 -2.62
C ALA A 41 -20.65 -10.04 -3.12
N VAL A 42 -20.12 -9.72 -4.30
CA VAL A 42 -20.23 -8.37 -4.88
C VAL A 42 -21.68 -8.09 -5.30
N TYR A 43 -22.36 -9.08 -5.87
CA TYR A 43 -23.77 -8.99 -6.23
C TYR A 43 -24.67 -8.71 -5.01
N ASP A 44 -24.52 -9.49 -3.93
CA ASP A 44 -25.29 -9.32 -2.68
C ASP A 44 -25.11 -7.91 -2.09
N LEU A 45 -23.87 -7.41 -2.09
CA LEU A 45 -23.56 -6.06 -1.61
C LEU A 45 -24.17 -4.99 -2.53
N CYS A 46 -24.15 -5.20 -3.85
CA CYS A 46 -24.80 -4.30 -4.80
C CYS A 46 -26.33 -4.29 -4.62
N GLU A 47 -26.96 -5.46 -4.44
CA GLU A 47 -28.43 -5.58 -4.25
C GLU A 47 -28.89 -4.88 -2.95
N LYS A 48 -28.02 -4.83 -1.93
CA LYS A 48 -28.24 -4.05 -0.69
C LYS A 48 -28.09 -2.54 -0.85
N GLY A 49 -27.73 -2.06 -2.05
CA GLY A 49 -27.50 -0.63 -2.30
C GLY A 49 -26.16 -0.12 -1.80
N CYS A 50 -25.19 -1.01 -1.53
CA CYS A 50 -23.85 -0.61 -1.10
C CYS A 50 -22.98 -0.07 -2.26
N ALA A 51 -23.43 -0.20 -3.50
CA ALA A 51 -22.78 0.33 -4.70
C ALA A 51 -23.65 1.47 -5.31
N PRO A 52 -23.45 2.75 -4.93
CA PRO A 52 -24.30 3.85 -5.38
C PRO A 52 -24.44 4.01 -6.89
N ASP A 53 -23.38 3.66 -7.66
CA ASP A 53 -23.34 3.88 -9.11
C ASP A 53 -23.75 2.65 -9.92
N TYR A 54 -24.08 1.53 -9.26
CA TYR A 54 -24.40 0.26 -9.90
C TYR A 54 -25.73 -0.31 -9.41
N ASP A 55 -26.42 -0.99 -10.31
CA ASP A 55 -27.70 -1.62 -10.03
C ASP A 55 -27.71 -3.10 -10.44
N ARG A 56 -28.83 -3.78 -10.19
CA ARG A 56 -29.03 -5.17 -10.58
C ARG A 56 -28.99 -5.37 -12.10
N ASN A 57 -29.34 -4.34 -12.90
CA ASN A 57 -29.33 -4.45 -14.35
C ASN A 57 -27.90 -4.63 -14.89
N PHE A 58 -26.92 -4.04 -14.23
CA PHE A 58 -25.50 -4.26 -14.54
C PHE A 58 -25.11 -5.75 -14.50
N PHE A 59 -25.66 -6.53 -13.58
CA PHE A 59 -25.41 -7.97 -13.45
C PHE A 59 -26.28 -8.83 -14.39
N ASN A 60 -27.36 -8.27 -14.93
CA ASN A 60 -28.27 -8.98 -15.84
C ASN A 60 -27.81 -8.94 -17.30
N ARG A 61 -26.86 -8.07 -17.66
CA ARG A 61 -26.42 -7.87 -19.05
C ARG A 61 -25.59 -9.00 -19.67
N GLY A 62 -25.22 -10.03 -18.88
CA GLY A 62 -24.47 -11.18 -19.38
C GLY A 62 -23.42 -11.69 -18.40
N SER A 63 -22.32 -12.20 -18.95
CA SER A 63 -21.13 -12.58 -18.18
C SER A 63 -20.32 -11.34 -17.85
N LEU A 64 -19.89 -11.20 -16.59
CA LEU A 64 -19.02 -10.10 -16.16
C LEU A 64 -17.57 -10.57 -16.10
N THR A 65 -16.66 -9.70 -16.53
CA THR A 65 -15.22 -9.90 -16.35
C THR A 65 -14.79 -9.59 -14.93
N ARG A 66 -13.60 -10.07 -14.53
CA ARG A 66 -13.00 -9.68 -13.24
C ARG A 66 -12.85 -8.17 -13.11
N TYR A 67 -12.45 -7.49 -14.19
CA TYR A 67 -12.28 -6.04 -14.19
C TYR A 67 -13.60 -5.29 -13.98
N GLU A 68 -14.68 -5.76 -14.59
CA GLU A 68 -16.01 -5.18 -14.41
C GLU A 68 -16.53 -5.42 -12.99
N LEU A 69 -16.33 -6.62 -12.44
CA LEU A 69 -16.69 -6.90 -11.05
C LEU A 69 -15.87 -6.05 -10.07
N ALA A 70 -14.59 -5.83 -10.36
CA ALA A 70 -13.72 -4.93 -9.60
C ALA A 70 -14.19 -3.48 -9.66
N SER A 71 -14.79 -3.04 -10.76
CA SER A 71 -15.34 -1.69 -10.90
C SER A 71 -16.53 -1.45 -9.97
N VAL A 72 -17.38 -2.47 -9.79
CA VAL A 72 -18.45 -2.45 -8.79
C VAL A 72 -17.87 -2.49 -7.37
N LEU A 73 -16.91 -3.38 -7.12
CA LEU A 73 -16.23 -3.49 -5.82
C LEU A 73 -15.57 -2.18 -5.40
N LYS A 74 -14.89 -1.49 -6.33
CA LYS A 74 -14.31 -0.16 -6.10
C LYS A 74 -15.37 0.82 -5.59
N ASN A 75 -16.53 0.84 -6.22
CA ASN A 75 -17.62 1.74 -5.83
C ASN A 75 -18.16 1.43 -4.43
N ILE A 76 -18.28 0.14 -4.08
CA ILE A 76 -18.66 -0.29 -2.72
C ILE A 76 -17.61 0.17 -1.70
N LEU A 77 -16.33 -0.03 -1.99
CA LEU A 77 -15.23 0.38 -1.11
C LEU A 77 -15.13 1.91 -0.96
N GLU A 78 -15.45 2.66 -2.01
CA GLU A 78 -15.54 4.13 -1.94
C GLU A 78 -16.75 4.58 -1.12
N ALA A 79 -17.88 3.88 -1.19
CA ALA A 79 -19.03 4.12 -0.33
C ALA A 79 -18.70 3.83 1.14
N GLU A 80 -17.99 2.73 1.42
CA GLU A 80 -17.46 2.41 2.75
C GLU A 80 -16.57 3.53 3.29
N LYS A 81 -15.64 4.04 2.47
CA LYS A 81 -14.80 5.19 2.84
C LYS A 81 -15.58 6.47 3.13
N LYS A 82 -16.68 6.69 2.42
CA LYS A 82 -17.58 7.84 2.63
C LYS A 82 -18.47 7.67 3.87
N GLY A 83 -18.40 6.53 4.57
CA GLY A 83 -19.10 6.29 5.83
C GLY A 83 -20.39 5.48 5.69
N ALA A 84 -20.59 4.76 4.58
CA ALA A 84 -21.70 3.81 4.47
C ALA A 84 -21.57 2.73 5.56
N ALA A 85 -22.71 2.35 6.15
CA ALA A 85 -22.76 1.38 7.23
C ALA A 85 -22.66 -0.04 6.66
N PHE A 86 -21.64 -0.78 7.11
CA PHE A 86 -21.46 -2.20 6.81
C PHE A 86 -21.42 -2.99 8.11
N THR A 87 -22.03 -4.17 8.10
CA THR A 87 -21.89 -5.15 9.18
C THR A 87 -20.47 -5.70 9.24
N GLU A 88 -20.07 -6.26 10.39
CA GLU A 88 -18.74 -6.85 10.55
C GLU A 88 -18.49 -8.03 9.59
N GLU A 89 -19.53 -8.77 9.23
CA GLU A 89 -19.43 -9.86 8.25
C GLU A 89 -19.21 -9.33 6.83
N GLU A 90 -19.89 -8.25 6.44
CA GLU A 90 -19.72 -7.61 5.14
C GLU A 90 -18.32 -6.99 5.01
N LYS A 91 -17.81 -6.36 6.06
CA LYS A 91 -16.42 -5.87 6.09
C LYS A 91 -15.42 -7.02 5.91
N LYS A 92 -15.63 -8.17 6.55
CA LYS A 92 -14.77 -9.36 6.32
C LYS A 92 -14.81 -9.83 4.86
N LYS A 93 -16.00 -9.86 4.25
CA LYS A 93 -16.15 -10.17 2.82
C LYS A 93 -15.40 -9.15 1.95
N LEU A 94 -15.55 -7.85 2.24
CA LEU A 94 -14.86 -6.77 1.53
C LEU A 94 -13.34 -6.87 1.64
N ILE A 95 -12.79 -7.15 2.83
CA ILE A 95 -11.34 -7.35 3.03
C ILE A 95 -10.83 -8.50 2.15
N ARG A 96 -11.58 -9.60 2.09
CA ARG A 96 -11.22 -10.74 1.23
C ARG A 96 -11.30 -10.39 -0.25
N LEU A 97 -12.40 -9.78 -0.69
CA LEU A 97 -12.60 -9.33 -2.07
C LEU A 97 -11.49 -8.37 -2.51
N LYS A 98 -11.16 -7.41 -1.65
CA LYS A 98 -10.08 -6.45 -1.90
C LYS A 98 -8.71 -7.12 -2.08
N LYS A 99 -8.43 -8.18 -1.33
CA LYS A 99 -7.21 -8.97 -1.51
C LYS A 99 -7.22 -9.76 -2.81
N GLU A 100 -8.35 -10.37 -3.16
CA GLU A 100 -8.47 -11.18 -4.39
C GLU A 100 -8.50 -10.32 -5.66
N TYR A 101 -8.99 -9.09 -5.60
CA TYR A 101 -9.09 -8.13 -6.71
C TYR A 101 -8.07 -6.98 -6.62
N ALA A 102 -7.02 -7.14 -5.81
CA ALA A 102 -6.05 -6.06 -5.55
C ALA A 102 -5.43 -5.50 -6.84
N ARG A 103 -5.14 -6.37 -7.82
CA ARG A 103 -4.57 -5.97 -9.12
C ARG A 103 -5.56 -5.13 -9.94
N GLU A 104 -6.81 -5.59 -10.05
CA GLU A 104 -7.84 -4.86 -10.77
C GLU A 104 -8.18 -3.53 -10.10
N LEU A 105 -8.24 -3.51 -8.76
CA LEU A 105 -8.46 -2.30 -7.97
C LEU A 105 -7.32 -1.29 -8.14
N ASP A 106 -6.07 -1.73 -8.14
CA ASP A 106 -4.89 -0.89 -8.42
C ASP A 106 -4.96 -0.31 -9.84
N ALA A 107 -5.28 -1.14 -10.85
CA ALA A 107 -5.48 -0.68 -12.23
C ALA A 107 -6.66 0.31 -12.38
N LEU A 108 -7.68 0.21 -11.51
CA LEU A 108 -8.79 1.15 -11.43
C LEU A 108 -8.46 2.41 -10.60
N GLY A 109 -7.25 2.53 -10.06
CA GLY A 109 -6.80 3.64 -9.23
C GLY A 109 -7.43 3.68 -7.84
N TYR A 110 -7.99 2.57 -7.36
CA TYR A 110 -8.46 2.47 -5.98
C TYR A 110 -7.25 2.32 -5.05
N SER A 111 -6.93 3.38 -4.30
CA SER A 111 -5.93 3.33 -3.22
C SER A 111 -6.64 3.35 -1.88
N ASP A 112 -6.26 2.45 -0.98
CA ASP A 112 -6.85 2.33 0.37
C ASP A 112 -6.53 3.50 1.29
N GLU A 113 -5.70 4.42 0.82
CA GLU A 113 -5.16 5.52 1.59
C GLU A 113 -6.26 6.48 2.06
N LYS A 114 -6.64 6.33 3.34
CA LYS A 114 -6.76 7.49 4.22
C LYS A 114 -5.42 8.19 4.16
N GLY A 115 -5.36 9.37 3.54
CA GLY A 115 -4.14 10.15 3.28
C GLY A 115 -3.27 10.44 4.51
N LYS A 116 -2.51 9.45 4.97
CA LYS A 116 -1.39 9.56 5.88
C LYS A 116 -0.36 8.56 5.39
N LYS A 117 0.45 8.99 4.42
CA LYS A 117 1.77 8.39 4.22
C LYS A 117 2.41 8.30 5.59
N GLU A 118 2.74 7.08 6.01
CA GLU A 118 3.36 6.88 7.32
C GLU A 118 4.55 7.82 7.46
N PRO A 119 4.77 8.39 8.66
CA PRO A 119 5.90 9.28 8.86
C PRO A 119 7.22 8.59 8.48
N VAL A 120 7.85 9.04 7.40
CA VAL A 120 9.15 8.49 6.97
C VAL A 120 10.26 9.24 7.69
N ILE A 121 11.08 8.51 8.44
CA ILE A 121 12.31 9.04 9.05
C ILE A 121 13.47 8.73 8.11
N GLU A 122 14.03 9.77 7.51
CA GLU A 122 15.26 9.74 6.71
C GLU A 122 16.44 10.12 7.61
N ILE A 123 17.46 9.25 7.68
CA ILE A 123 18.70 9.52 8.42
C ILE A 123 19.83 9.61 7.39
N GLU A 124 20.52 10.74 7.37
CA GLU A 124 21.63 11.02 6.46
C GLU A 124 22.89 11.32 7.27
N GLY A 125 24.06 10.97 6.75
CA GLY A 125 25.32 11.31 7.41
C GLY A 125 26.50 11.23 6.45
N ASP A 126 27.43 12.16 6.60
CA ASP A 126 28.72 12.18 5.90
C ASP A 126 29.87 12.35 6.89
N ALA A 127 30.95 11.58 6.67
CA ALA A 127 32.18 11.68 7.43
C ALA A 127 33.33 11.96 6.46
N ARG A 128 34.15 12.98 6.77
CA ARG A 128 35.31 13.36 5.98
C ARG A 128 36.53 13.51 6.87
N VAL A 129 37.63 12.90 6.45
CA VAL A 129 38.96 13.10 7.04
C VAL A 129 39.88 13.64 5.95
N ARG A 130 40.53 14.78 6.19
CA ARG A 130 41.54 15.34 5.30
C ARG A 130 42.87 15.41 6.04
N TRP A 131 43.88 14.77 5.46
CA TRP A 131 45.27 14.88 5.90
C TRP A 131 46.06 15.66 4.85
N THR A 132 46.67 16.76 5.26
CA THR A 132 47.50 17.59 4.39
C THR A 132 48.90 17.70 4.98
N LYS A 133 49.93 17.39 4.20
CA LYS A 133 51.32 17.43 4.68
C LYS A 133 51.77 18.89 4.85
N GLY A 134 51.80 19.37 6.09
CA GLY A 134 52.26 20.73 6.44
C GLY A 134 51.17 21.70 6.91
N GLU A 135 49.91 21.26 7.00
CA GLU A 135 48.78 22.03 7.55
C GLU A 135 48.07 21.23 8.66
N GLU A 136 47.17 21.89 9.40
CA GLU A 136 46.34 21.24 10.42
C GLU A 136 45.44 20.16 9.81
N ASN A 137 45.29 19.05 10.54
CA ASN A 137 44.40 17.96 10.16
C ASN A 137 42.95 18.40 10.40
N ASP A 138 42.06 18.15 9.44
CA ASP A 138 40.64 18.49 9.52
C ASP A 138 39.80 17.21 9.46
N ALA A 139 39.04 16.97 10.52
CA ALA A 139 38.08 15.89 10.62
C ALA A 139 36.67 16.45 10.82
N ARG A 140 35.75 16.03 9.95
CA ARG A 140 34.35 16.44 10.00
C ARG A 140 33.40 15.26 10.01
N ILE A 141 32.49 15.26 10.98
CA ILE A 141 31.35 14.34 11.03
C ILE A 141 30.08 15.16 10.99
N ARG A 142 29.18 14.81 10.08
CA ARG A 142 27.83 15.38 9.95
C ARG A 142 26.80 14.27 10.05
N THR A 143 25.76 14.52 10.81
CA THR A 143 24.58 13.66 10.90
C THR A 143 23.32 14.52 10.79
N GLY A 144 22.37 14.07 9.99
CA GLY A 144 21.08 14.68 9.79
C GLY A 144 19.98 13.66 10.01
N ALA A 145 18.90 14.08 10.64
CA ALA A 145 17.66 13.32 10.67
C ALA A 145 16.54 14.21 10.14
N LYS A 146 15.79 13.70 9.18
CA LYS A 146 14.63 14.35 8.59
C LYS A 146 13.41 13.46 8.82
N TRP A 147 12.43 14.01 9.50
CA TRP A 147 11.17 13.34 9.78
C TRP A 147 10.08 13.96 8.90
N ASN A 148 9.60 13.21 7.90
CA ASN A 148 8.51 13.64 7.03
C ASN A 148 7.16 13.35 7.72
N ILE A 149 6.38 14.39 8.01
CA ILE A 149 5.05 14.33 8.63
C ILE A 149 4.01 14.65 7.55
N GLY A 150 3.93 13.82 6.51
CA GLY A 150 2.94 13.94 5.43
C GLY A 150 3.47 14.56 4.12
N ASN A 151 2.55 14.96 3.23
CA ASN A 151 2.85 15.30 1.83
C ASN A 151 3.73 16.56 1.62
N SER A 152 3.88 17.43 2.63
CA SER A 152 4.68 18.66 2.50
C SER A 152 5.25 19.21 3.82
N THR A 153 5.16 18.46 4.92
CA THR A 153 5.63 18.91 6.24
C THR A 153 6.77 18.02 6.68
N TYR A 154 7.90 18.58 7.07
CA TYR A 154 9.02 17.82 7.61
C TYR A 154 9.69 18.58 8.76
N ILE A 155 10.22 17.83 9.71
CA ILE A 155 11.10 18.33 10.77
C ILE A 155 12.50 17.87 10.41
N GLN A 156 13.48 18.78 10.39
CA GLN A 156 14.88 18.44 10.16
C GLN A 156 15.75 18.87 11.33
N GLY A 157 16.66 18.01 11.75
CA GLY A 157 17.70 18.30 12.73
C GLY A 157 19.07 17.89 12.17
N GLN A 158 20.06 18.77 12.27
CA GLN A 158 21.42 18.51 11.79
C GLN A 158 22.43 18.81 12.91
N GLY A 159 23.37 17.89 13.11
CA GLY A 159 24.53 18.06 13.97
C GLY A 159 25.81 17.95 13.16
N SER A 160 26.80 18.79 13.45
CA SER A 160 28.15 18.63 12.89
C SER A 160 29.21 18.86 13.94
N ILE A 161 30.20 17.97 13.98
CA ILE A 161 31.38 18.09 14.82
C ILE A 161 32.58 18.26 13.89
N ASN A 162 33.38 19.29 14.14
CA ASN A 162 34.66 19.53 13.46
C ASN A 162 35.77 19.37 14.51
N SER A 163 36.87 18.73 14.12
CA SER A 163 38.07 18.52 14.94
C SER A 163 39.33 18.68 14.11
#